data_AF-A0A2A4MQ21-F1
#
_entry.id   AF-A0A2A4MQ21-F1
#
_cell.length_a   1.000
_cell.length_b   1.000
_cell.length_c   1.000
_cell.angle_alpha   90.00
_cell.angle_beta   90.00
_cell.angle_gamma   90.00
#
_symmetry.space_group_name_H-M   'P 1'
#
loop_
_entity.id
_entity.type
_entity.pdbx_description
1 polymer ?
#
loop_
_entity_poly.entity_id
_entity_poly.type
_entity_poly.pdbx_seq_one_letter_code
_entity_poly.pdbx_strand_id
1 'polypeptide(L)'
;MQAKRDRESMVQDFMAAAEFLHGHVAVNGKVGCVGFCFGGAVSNLMAVRQPWLSASVPFYGGWPTADEAAKVDVPLQIHLAGLDQRVNAGWPDYKAALDANS
;
A
#
# COMPACT_ATOMS: atom_id res chain seq x y z
N MET A 1 -0.36 -12.80 -20.85
CA MET A 1 -0.96 -11.45 -20.82
C MET A 1 -0.40 -10.58 -19.69
N GLN A 2 -0.36 -11.05 -18.43
CA GLN A 2 0.24 -10.31 -17.31
C GLN A 2 1.78 -10.15 -17.38
N ALA A 3 2.50 -11.18 -17.86
CA ALA A 3 3.98 -11.19 -17.91
C ALA A 3 4.64 -10.17 -18.86
N LYS A 4 3.87 -9.46 -19.70
CA LYS A 4 4.37 -8.41 -20.61
C LYS A 4 4.07 -6.99 -20.12
N ARG A 5 3.39 -6.84 -18.98
CA ARG A 5 3.04 -5.52 -18.45
C ARG A 5 4.18 -5.00 -17.58
N ASP A 6 4.54 -3.75 -17.79
CA ASP A 6 5.46 -3.04 -16.91
C ASP A 6 4.87 -2.93 -15.51
N ARG A 7 5.69 -3.20 -14.50
CA ARG A 7 5.22 -3.27 -13.10
C ARG A 7 4.77 -1.90 -12.61
N GLU A 8 5.46 -0.84 -13.01
CA GLU A 8 5.08 0.52 -12.62
C GLU A 8 3.76 0.90 -13.30
N SER A 9 3.57 0.59 -14.58
CA SER A 9 2.28 0.79 -15.26
C SER A 9 1.13 0.10 -14.52
N MET A 10 1.32 -1.12 -14.03
CA MET A 10 0.28 -1.79 -13.22
C MET A 10 0.01 -1.07 -11.90
N VAL A 11 1.04 -0.59 -11.19
CA VAL A 11 0.87 0.21 -9.96
C VAL A 11 0.10 1.49 -10.26
N GLN A 12 0.42 2.17 -11.36
CA GLN A 12 -0.24 3.41 -11.77
C GLN A 12 -1.72 3.21 -12.11
N ASP A 13 -2.10 2.07 -12.69
CA ASP A 13 -3.52 1.74 -12.91
C ASP A 13 -4.29 1.71 -11.58
N PHE A 14 -3.71 1.16 -10.49
CA PHE A 14 -4.34 1.16 -9.17
C PHE A 14 -4.43 2.56 -8.54
N MET A 15 -3.41 3.40 -8.75
CA MET A 15 -3.45 4.81 -8.33
C MET A 15 -4.57 5.57 -9.03
N ALA A 16 -4.67 5.42 -10.35
CA ALA A 16 -5.72 6.05 -11.16
C ALA A 16 -7.12 5.55 -10.78
N ALA A 17 -7.28 4.26 -10.45
CA ALA A 17 -8.54 3.71 -9.98
C ALA A 17 -8.97 4.32 -8.64
N ALA A 18 -8.03 4.54 -7.71
CA ALA A 18 -8.32 5.19 -6.44
C ALA A 18 -8.77 6.64 -6.65
N GLU A 19 -8.04 7.41 -7.45
CA GLU A 19 -8.39 8.80 -7.81
C GLU A 19 -9.77 8.89 -8.46
N PHE A 20 -10.07 7.97 -9.38
CA PHE A 20 -11.39 7.89 -10.00
C PHE A 20 -12.49 7.68 -8.95
N LEU A 21 -12.30 6.74 -8.02
CA LEU A 21 -13.27 6.50 -6.94
C LEU A 21 -13.41 7.71 -6.02
N HIS A 22 -12.32 8.41 -5.70
CA HIS A 22 -12.36 9.56 -4.79
C HIS A 22 -13.27 10.68 -5.31
N GLY A 23 -13.25 10.93 -6.63
CA GLY A 23 -14.11 11.91 -7.29
C GLY A 23 -15.49 11.38 -7.73
N HIS A 24 -15.80 10.11 -7.51
CA HIS A 24 -17.01 9.50 -8.08
C HIS A 24 -18.27 9.84 -7.26
N VAL A 25 -19.35 10.24 -7.93
CA VAL A 25 -20.63 10.67 -7.29
C VAL A 25 -21.26 9.62 -6.38
N ALA A 26 -20.98 8.34 -6.61
CA ALA A 26 -21.48 7.23 -5.80
C ALA A 26 -20.63 6.95 -4.53
N VAL A 27 -19.53 7.67 -4.32
CA VAL A 27 -18.63 7.50 -3.17
C VAL A 27 -18.89 8.62 -2.16
N ASN A 28 -18.91 8.29 -0.87
CA ASN A 28 -19.16 9.23 0.21
C ASN A 28 -17.93 10.06 0.62
N GLY A 29 -16.96 10.19 -0.29
CA GLY A 29 -15.66 10.81 -0.05
C GLY A 29 -14.61 9.92 0.63
N LYS A 30 -14.95 8.71 1.09
CA LYS A 30 -13.99 7.78 1.73
C LYS A 30 -13.63 6.62 0.80
N VAL A 31 -12.34 6.38 0.64
CA VAL A 31 -11.79 5.25 -0.12
C VAL A 31 -10.73 4.58 0.73
N GLY A 32 -10.80 3.25 0.81
CA GLY A 32 -9.78 2.41 1.45
C GLY A 32 -9.23 1.39 0.46
N CYS A 33 -8.02 0.91 0.73
CA CYS A 33 -7.37 -0.12 -0.07
C CYS A 33 -7.18 -1.41 0.73
N VAL A 34 -7.47 -2.56 0.12
CA VAL A 34 -7.14 -3.88 0.65
C VAL A 34 -6.46 -4.66 -0.47
N GLY A 35 -5.35 -5.33 -0.16
CA GLY A 35 -4.58 -6.03 -1.18
C GLY A 35 -3.81 -7.23 -0.64
N PHE A 36 -3.62 -8.24 -1.49
CA PHE A 36 -3.02 -9.54 -1.14
C PHE A 36 -1.77 -9.82 -1.99
N CYS A 37 -0.69 -10.28 -1.37
CA CYS A 37 0.58 -10.60 -2.05
C CYS A 37 1.12 -9.38 -2.83
N PHE A 38 1.16 -9.43 -4.17
CA PHE A 38 1.48 -8.26 -5.00
C PHE A 38 0.53 -7.09 -4.70
N GLY A 39 -0.76 -7.37 -4.55
CA GLY A 39 -1.74 -6.37 -4.13
C GLY A 39 -1.44 -5.80 -2.75
N GLY A 40 -0.85 -6.57 -1.83
CA GLY A 40 -0.41 -6.05 -0.53
C GLY A 40 0.75 -5.06 -0.68
N ALA A 41 1.67 -5.32 -1.60
CA ALA A 41 2.74 -4.38 -1.93
C ALA A 41 2.17 -3.09 -2.55
N VAL A 42 1.15 -3.21 -3.42
CA VAL A 42 0.44 -2.07 -4.00
C VAL A 42 -0.28 -1.28 -2.90
N SER A 43 -0.98 -1.93 -1.96
CA SER A 43 -1.66 -1.28 -0.85
C SER A 43 -0.69 -0.48 0.04
N ASN A 44 0.50 -1.01 0.30
CA ASN A 44 1.56 -0.26 0.98
C ASN A 44 2.00 0.98 0.18
N LEU A 45 2.25 0.84 -1.13
CA LEU A 45 2.63 1.98 -1.98
C LEU A 45 1.51 3.02 -2.11
N MET A 46 0.25 2.59 -2.12
CA MET A 46 -0.89 3.49 -2.12
C MET A 46 -0.97 4.30 -0.82
N ALA A 47 -0.66 3.72 0.33
CA ALA A 47 -0.60 4.47 1.59
C ALA A 47 0.46 5.59 1.59
N VAL A 48 1.56 5.39 0.85
CA VAL A 48 2.62 6.41 0.66
C VAL A 48 2.20 7.47 -0.35
N ARG A 49 1.67 7.03 -1.50
CA ARG A 49 1.46 7.89 -2.68
C ARG A 49 0.09 8.56 -2.71
N GLN A 50 -0.86 8.10 -1.89
CA GLN A 50 -2.24 8.60 -1.82
C GLN A 50 -2.58 8.95 -0.36
N PRO A 51 -2.03 10.05 0.19
CA PRO A 51 -2.20 10.43 1.60
C PRO A 51 -3.66 10.74 1.98
N TRP A 52 -4.54 10.94 1.00
CA TRP A 52 -5.97 11.15 1.19
C TRP A 52 -6.78 9.86 1.41
N LEU A 53 -6.16 8.67 1.26
CA LEU A 53 -6.82 7.41 1.54
C LEU A 53 -7.26 7.33 3.01
N SER A 54 -8.46 6.80 3.23
CA SER A 54 -9.02 6.67 4.57
C SER A 54 -8.37 5.53 5.38
N ALA A 55 -7.86 4.48 4.71
CA ALA A 55 -7.15 3.37 5.32
C ALA A 55 -6.49 2.48 4.25
N SER A 56 -5.45 1.74 4.64
CA SER A 56 -4.83 0.68 3.83
C SER A 56 -4.63 -0.61 4.63
N VAL A 57 -5.03 -1.74 4.06
CA VAL A 57 -4.99 -3.07 4.70
C VAL A 57 -4.19 -4.05 3.82
N PRO A 58 -2.86 -4.01 3.89
CA PRO A 58 -1.98 -4.89 3.12
C PRO A 58 -1.84 -6.27 3.78
N PHE A 59 -2.02 -7.32 2.97
CA PHE A 59 -1.78 -8.71 3.34
C PHE A 59 -0.51 -9.24 2.65
N TYR A 60 0.50 -9.60 3.47
CA TYR A 60 1.77 -10.24 3.08
C TYR A 60 2.39 -9.64 1.81
N GLY A 61 2.45 -8.31 1.79
CA GLY A 61 2.99 -7.50 0.71
C GLY A 61 4.43 -7.07 0.94
N GLY A 62 5.14 -6.73 -0.13
CA GLY A 62 6.45 -6.09 -0.04
C GLY A 62 6.38 -4.67 0.55
N TRP A 63 7.55 -4.14 0.92
CA TRP A 63 7.67 -2.89 1.67
C TRP A 63 8.16 -1.73 0.79
N PRO A 64 7.60 -0.52 0.96
CA PRO A 64 8.22 0.74 0.54
C PRO A 64 9.56 0.96 1.24
N THR A 65 10.32 1.97 0.80
CA THR A 65 11.56 2.35 1.47
C THR A 65 11.31 3.02 2.83
N ALA A 66 12.33 3.13 3.67
CA ALA A 66 12.22 3.86 4.94
C ALA A 66 11.85 5.34 4.73
N ASP A 67 12.41 5.99 3.70
CA ASP A 67 12.09 7.37 3.33
C ASP A 67 10.64 7.53 2.85
N GLU A 68 10.07 6.48 2.25
CA GLU A 68 8.65 6.43 1.87
C GLU A 68 7.76 6.20 3.09
N ALA A 69 8.18 5.37 4.04
CA ALA A 69 7.45 5.12 5.29
C ALA A 69 7.25 6.40 6.11
N ALA A 70 8.24 7.30 6.12
CA ALA A 70 8.17 8.59 6.79
C ALA A 70 7.15 9.57 6.18
N LYS A 71 6.52 9.22 5.05
CA LYS A 71 5.47 10.02 4.40
C LYS A 71 4.07 9.46 4.63
N VAL A 72 3.95 8.36 5.36
CA VAL A 72 2.67 7.66 5.52
C VAL A 72 1.85 8.33 6.61
N ASP A 73 0.77 9.00 6.21
CA ASP A 73 -0.27 9.53 7.10
C ASP A 73 -1.53 8.65 7.13
N VAL A 74 -1.61 7.65 6.24
CA VAL A 74 -2.78 6.78 6.07
C VAL A 74 -2.79 5.71 7.17
N PRO A 75 -3.92 5.50 7.88
CA PRO A 75 -4.04 4.41 8.85
C PRO A 75 -3.78 3.03 8.21
N LEU A 76 -2.87 2.25 8.80
CA LEU A 76 -2.47 0.94 8.32
C LEU A 76 -2.97 -0.20 9.22
N GLN A 77 -3.47 -1.27 8.60
CA GLN A 77 -3.67 -2.56 9.26
C GLN A 77 -2.92 -3.67 8.50
N ILE A 78 -1.71 -3.97 8.95
CA ILE A 78 -0.77 -4.84 8.23
C ILE A 78 -0.92 -6.29 8.71
N HIS A 79 -1.11 -7.21 7.76
CA HIS A 79 -1.21 -8.64 8.04
C HIS A 79 -0.03 -9.40 7.44
N LEU A 80 0.76 -10.06 8.29
CA LEU A 80 1.90 -10.88 7.88
C LEU A 80 1.59 -12.38 7.96
N ALA A 81 2.19 -13.15 7.05
CA ALA A 81 2.16 -14.59 7.10
C ALA A 81 3.36 -15.08 7.95
N GLY A 82 3.09 -15.80 9.04
CA GLY A 82 4.13 -16.15 10.03
C GLY A 82 5.34 -16.92 9.48
N LEU A 83 5.18 -17.63 8.36
CA LEU A 83 6.24 -18.41 7.72
C LEU A 83 6.87 -17.73 6.48
N ASP A 84 6.40 -16.55 6.07
CA ASP A 84 6.94 -15.84 4.91
C ASP A 84 8.22 -15.07 5.28
N GLN A 85 9.34 -15.79 5.34
CA GLN A 85 10.63 -15.20 5.69
C GLN A 85 11.05 -14.06 4.74
N ARG A 86 10.66 -14.12 3.47
CA ARG A 86 11.06 -13.14 2.46
C ARG A 86 10.39 -11.79 2.69
N VAL A 87 9.08 -11.79 2.96
CA VAL A 87 8.38 -10.55 3.32
C VAL A 87 8.77 -10.12 4.73
N ASN A 88 8.80 -11.04 5.69
CA ASN A 88 9.04 -10.70 7.09
C ASN A 88 10.45 -10.12 7.34
N ALA A 89 11.43 -10.42 6.49
CA ALA A 89 12.78 -9.85 6.58
C ALA A 89 12.80 -8.31 6.50
N GLY A 90 11.90 -7.69 5.73
CA GLY A 90 11.84 -6.21 5.60
C GLY A 90 10.89 -5.52 6.58
N TRP A 91 10.11 -6.29 7.35
CA TRP A 91 9.16 -5.71 8.31
C TRP A 91 9.82 -4.89 9.43
N PRO A 92 10.91 -5.34 10.07
CA PRO A 92 11.52 -4.60 11.18
C PRO A 92 11.92 -3.17 10.80
N ASP A 93 12.55 -2.99 9.65
CA ASP A 93 13.02 -1.68 9.17
C ASP A 93 11.83 -0.78 8.80
N TYR A 94 10.83 -1.33 8.10
CA TYR A 94 9.64 -0.57 7.74
C TYR A 94 8.84 -0.16 8.98
N LYS A 95 8.67 -1.05 9.96
CA LYS A 95 8.01 -0.74 11.23
C LYS A 95 8.76 0.36 11.99
N ALA A 96 10.08 0.26 12.10
CA ALA A 96 10.87 1.27 12.79
C ALA A 96 10.73 2.65 12.14
N ALA A 97 10.69 2.70 10.81
CA ALA A 97 10.48 3.94 10.06
C ALA A 97 9.06 4.51 10.26
N LEU A 98 8.03 3.66 10.31
CA LEU A 98 6.66 4.08 10.64
C LEU A 98 6.54 4.61 12.08
N ASP A 99 7.13 3.92 13.05
CA ASP A 99 7.10 4.32 14.46
C ASP A 99 7.82 5.67 14.67
N ALA A 100 8.87 5.96 13.88
CA ALA A 100 9.59 7.22 13.93
C ALA A 100 8.83 8.40 13.28
N ASN A 101 7.77 8.14 12.51
CA ASN A 101 6.89 9.15 11.92
C ASN A 101 5.74 9.57 12.86
N SER A 102 5.66 8.98 14.06
CA SER A 102 4.55 9.16 15.01
C SER A 102 4.84 10.19 16.11
#